data_AF-A0A6A3XRM6-F1
#
_entry.id   AF-A0A6A3XRM6-F1
#
_cell.length_a   1.000
_cell.length_b   1.000
_cell.length_c   1.000
_cell.angle_alpha   90.00
_cell.angle_beta   90.00
_cell.angle_gamma   90.00
#
_symmetry.space_group_name_H-M   'P 1'
#
loop_
_entity.id
_entity.type
_entity.pdbx_description
1 polymer ?
#
loop_
_entity_poly.entity_id
_entity_poly.type
_entity_poly.pdbx_seq_one_letter_code
_entity_poly.pdbx_strand_id
1 'polypeptide(L)'
;MSSARCRIARGFDPVRYPEQAEATLQFFNAAFVRDLKTNDFTGRSKYLEQWQLVNECHATVGCEHRHVPAHGRRRRGRGARASRERGQVKSCGATTLQISRTTIERVFPHLLNDEPLVQSLIGRTYSFAFTLIAYVDARDGRIFQTESTVDLTSALLDMLQDPFATVKMLDAAAMTKRGNLLLMDDVLEAALCQF
;
A
#
# COMPACT_ATOMS: atom_id res chain seq x y z
N MET A 1 -28.80 5.32 -2.97
CA MET A 1 -28.00 4.19 -3.51
C MET A 1 -26.88 3.92 -2.53
N SER A 2 -26.93 2.78 -1.83
CA SER A 2 -25.88 2.40 -0.85
C SER A 2 -24.61 2.01 -1.60
N SER A 3 -23.54 2.79 -1.47
CA SER A 3 -22.22 2.40 -1.96
C SER A 3 -21.71 1.30 -1.04
N ALA A 4 -21.54 0.08 -1.57
CA ALA A 4 -20.98 -1.03 -0.81
C ALA A 4 -19.55 -0.65 -0.38
N ARG A 5 -19.37 -0.43 0.93
CA ARG A 5 -18.05 -0.21 1.55
C ARG A 5 -17.48 -1.58 1.88
N CYS A 6 -16.38 -1.94 1.23
CA CYS A 6 -15.61 -3.11 1.64
C CYS A 6 -14.65 -2.66 2.74
N ARG A 7 -14.80 -3.23 3.95
CA ARG A 7 -13.88 -3.01 5.06
C ARG A 7 -13.05 -4.27 5.25
N ILE A 8 -11.75 -4.15 4.97
CA ILE A 8 -10.78 -5.19 5.30
C ILE A 8 -10.25 -4.86 6.68
N ALA A 9 -10.55 -5.71 7.65
CA ALA A 9 -9.96 -5.68 8.98
C ALA A 9 -8.96 -6.83 9.05
N ARG A 10 -7.68 -6.51 9.30
CA ARG A 10 -6.53 -7.43 9.24
C ARG A 10 -6.12 -7.72 7.78
N GLY A 11 -4.86 -7.45 7.42
CA GLY A 11 -4.30 -7.74 6.08
C GLY A 11 -3.85 -9.20 5.93
N PHE A 12 -2.80 -9.45 5.14
CA PHE A 12 -2.19 -10.78 4.97
C PHE A 12 -1.26 -11.15 6.15
N ASP A 13 -1.56 -12.24 6.87
CA ASP A 13 -0.75 -12.77 8.00
C ASP A 13 -0.84 -14.31 8.03
N PRO A 14 0.13 -15.02 7.41
CA PRO A 14 0.11 -16.47 7.31
C PRO A 14 0.42 -17.19 8.62
N VAL A 15 1.00 -16.49 9.61
CA VAL A 15 1.37 -17.08 10.91
C VAL A 15 0.16 -17.12 11.84
N ARG A 16 -0.60 -16.02 11.91
CA ARG A 16 -1.77 -15.94 12.81
C ARG A 16 -3.07 -16.42 12.17
N TYR A 17 -3.19 -16.34 10.84
CA TYR A 17 -4.42 -16.64 10.10
C TYR A 17 -4.14 -17.47 8.83
N PRO A 18 -3.63 -18.72 8.97
CA PRO A 18 -3.12 -19.50 7.84
C PRO A 18 -4.18 -19.82 6.78
N GLU A 19 -5.43 -20.12 7.17
CA GLU A 19 -6.50 -20.43 6.21
C GLU A 19 -6.92 -19.20 5.39
N GLN A 20 -7.03 -18.04 6.04
CA GLN A 20 -7.34 -16.78 5.36
C GLN A 20 -6.18 -16.34 4.46
N ALA A 21 -4.95 -16.58 4.89
CA ALA A 21 -3.76 -16.31 4.09
C ALA A 21 -3.72 -17.19 2.84
N GLU A 22 -4.02 -18.48 2.96
CA GLU A 22 -4.09 -19.39 1.80
C GLU A 22 -5.15 -18.94 0.79
N ALA A 23 -6.37 -18.62 1.24
CA ALA A 23 -7.42 -18.10 0.37
C ALA A 23 -7.00 -16.78 -0.32
N THR A 24 -6.34 -15.89 0.42
CA THR A 24 -5.80 -14.63 -0.13
C THR A 24 -4.73 -14.91 -1.18
N LEU A 25 -3.82 -15.84 -0.92
CA LEU A 25 -2.75 -16.23 -1.83
C LEU A 25 -3.31 -16.85 -3.12
N GLN A 26 -4.33 -17.69 -3.03
CA GLN A 26 -5.01 -18.27 -4.19
C GLN A 26 -5.67 -17.21 -5.06
N PHE A 27 -6.40 -16.28 -4.44
CA PHE A 27 -6.95 -15.12 -5.16
C PHE A 27 -5.84 -14.31 -5.83
N PHE A 28 -4.76 -14.01 -5.10
CA PHE A 28 -3.65 -13.23 -5.62
C PHE A 28 -2.98 -13.93 -6.81
N ASN A 29 -2.80 -15.24 -6.71
CA ASN A 29 -2.22 -16.06 -7.77
C ASN A 29 -3.11 -16.13 -9.02
N ALA A 30 -4.43 -16.15 -8.86
CA ALA A 30 -5.38 -16.13 -9.97
C ALA A 30 -5.45 -14.74 -10.62
N ALA A 31 -5.56 -13.68 -9.82
CA ALA A 31 -5.86 -12.32 -10.27
C ALA A 31 -4.64 -11.57 -10.85
N PHE A 32 -3.42 -11.85 -10.40
CA PHE A 32 -2.22 -11.11 -10.80
C PHE A 32 -1.24 -12.00 -11.59
N VAL A 33 -0.64 -11.44 -12.65
CA VAL A 33 0.45 -12.09 -13.39
C VAL A 33 1.69 -12.24 -12.49
N ARG A 34 2.58 -13.18 -12.81
CA ARG A 34 3.78 -13.46 -12.00
C ARG A 34 4.74 -12.25 -11.96
N ASP A 35 4.90 -11.59 -13.10
CA ASP A 35 5.76 -10.43 -13.34
C ASP A 35 5.01 -9.10 -13.14
N LEU A 36 4.08 -9.05 -12.19
CA LEU A 36 3.29 -7.85 -11.86
C LEU A 36 4.20 -6.63 -11.75
N LYS A 37 3.90 -5.58 -12.51
CA LYS A 37 4.66 -4.33 -12.48
C LYS A 37 4.03 -3.34 -11.51
N THR A 38 4.85 -2.72 -10.67
CA THR A 38 4.49 -1.53 -9.92
C THR A 38 5.38 -0.36 -10.35
N ASN A 39 5.15 0.82 -9.76
CA ASN A 39 6.07 1.94 -9.93
C ASN A 39 7.43 1.71 -9.26
N ASP A 40 7.48 0.81 -8.27
CA ASP A 40 8.60 0.69 -7.34
C ASP A 40 9.36 -0.63 -7.54
N PHE A 41 8.69 -1.70 -7.99
CA PHE A 41 9.29 -3.03 -8.18
C PHE A 41 8.53 -3.87 -9.23
N THR A 42 9.09 -5.03 -9.57
CA THR A 42 8.42 -6.05 -10.39
C THR A 42 8.35 -7.37 -9.63
N GLY A 43 7.21 -8.06 -9.72
CA GLY A 43 6.99 -9.38 -9.15
C GLY A 43 5.78 -9.40 -8.21
N ARG A 44 4.91 -10.38 -8.42
CA ARG A 44 3.72 -10.59 -7.58
C ARG A 44 4.07 -10.89 -6.12
N SER A 45 5.11 -11.70 -5.87
CA SER A 45 5.52 -12.07 -4.51
C SER A 45 5.93 -10.84 -3.71
N LYS A 46 6.72 -9.94 -4.30
CA LYS A 46 7.11 -8.65 -3.70
C LYS A 46 5.92 -7.79 -3.32
N TYR A 47 4.86 -7.80 -4.13
CA TYR A 47 3.63 -7.07 -3.81
C TYR A 47 2.92 -7.64 -2.57
N LEU A 48 2.90 -8.96 -2.45
CA LEU A 48 2.31 -9.64 -1.28
C LEU A 48 3.16 -9.43 -0.02
N GLU A 49 4.49 -9.47 -0.14
CA GLU A 49 5.44 -9.15 0.93
C GLU A 49 5.25 -7.72 1.44
N GLN A 50 5.01 -6.75 0.55
CA GLN A 50 4.72 -5.38 0.95
C GLN A 50 3.46 -5.31 1.84
N TRP A 51 2.41 -6.05 1.46
CA TRP A 51 1.19 -6.10 2.24
C TRP A 51 1.40 -6.80 3.59
N GLN A 52 2.18 -7.88 3.61
CA GLN A 52 2.57 -8.56 4.86
C GLN A 52 3.35 -7.62 5.78
N LEU A 53 4.30 -6.85 5.25
CA LEU A 53 5.12 -5.91 6.03
C LEU A 53 4.27 -4.84 6.71
N VAL A 54 3.30 -4.25 6.00
CA VAL A 54 2.35 -3.30 6.59
C VAL A 54 1.64 -3.93 7.80
N ASN A 55 1.26 -5.19 7.67
CA ASN A 55 0.56 -5.96 8.69
C ASN A 55 1.44 -6.31 9.90
N GLU A 56 2.69 -6.70 9.69
CA GLU A 56 3.64 -7.03 10.75
C GLU A 56 4.12 -5.80 11.52
N CYS A 57 4.32 -4.68 10.81
CA CYS A 57 4.84 -3.46 11.41
C CYS A 57 3.80 -2.76 12.28
N HIS A 58 2.51 -2.84 11.96
CA HIS A 58 1.46 -2.06 12.64
C HIS A 58 0.65 -2.92 13.61
N ALA A 59 0.22 -2.31 14.73
CA ALA A 59 -0.60 -3.03 15.71
C ALA A 59 -1.97 -3.39 15.13
N THR A 60 -2.52 -2.52 14.29
CA THR A 60 -3.77 -2.75 13.57
C THR A 60 -3.69 -2.16 12.15
N VAL A 61 -4.37 -2.84 11.22
CA VAL A 61 -4.52 -2.42 9.83
C VAL A 61 -6.01 -2.49 9.47
N GLY A 62 -6.57 -1.34 9.08
CA GLY A 62 -7.91 -1.24 8.51
C GLY A 62 -7.85 -0.61 7.14
N CYS A 63 -8.56 -1.18 6.17
CA CYS A 63 -8.70 -0.59 4.84
C CYS A 63 -10.18 -0.46 4.48
N GLU A 64 -10.59 0.74 4.12
CA GLU A 64 -11.92 1.04 3.59
C GLU A 64 -11.83 1.33 2.10
N HIS A 65 -12.37 0.43 1.30
CA HIS A 65 -12.43 0.58 -0.15
C HIS A 65 -13.69 1.34 -0.55
N ARG A 66 -13.52 2.43 -1.29
CA ARG A 66 -14.61 3.15 -1.96
C ARG A 66 -14.57 2.79 -3.44
N HIS A 67 -15.50 1.92 -3.85
CA HIS A 67 -15.58 1.49 -5.24
C HIS A 67 -15.80 2.69 -6.18
N VAL A 68 -14.91 2.84 -7.18
CA VAL A 68 -15.07 3.78 -8.29
C VAL A 68 -15.29 2.95 -9.56
N PRO A 69 -16.33 3.20 -10.36
CA PRO A 69 -16.64 2.36 -11.51
C PRO A 69 -15.50 2.37 -12.54
N ALA A 70 -15.24 1.19 -13.13
CA ALA A 70 -14.30 1.03 -14.24
C ALA A 70 -14.71 1.95 -15.39
N HIS A 71 -13.84 2.88 -15.77
CA HIS A 71 -14.09 3.75 -16.91
C HIS A 71 -13.76 2.98 -18.19
N GLY A 72 -14.74 2.21 -18.69
CA GLY A 72 -14.65 1.64 -20.03
C GLY A 72 -14.55 2.78 -21.05
N ARG A 73 -13.40 2.94 -21.70
CA ARG A 73 -13.23 3.84 -22.85
C ARG A 73 -14.15 3.36 -24.00
N ARG A 74 -15.43 3.74 -23.99
CA ARG A 74 -16.27 3.76 -25.19
C ARG A 74 -15.87 4.98 -26.03
N ARG A 75 -14.78 4.86 -26.79
CA ARG A 75 -14.62 5.67 -28.01
C ARG A 75 -15.43 4.99 -29.13
N ARG A 76 -16.67 5.45 -29.35
CA ARG A 76 -17.31 5.36 -30.67
C ARG A 76 -16.48 6.23 -31.62
N GLY A 77 -15.58 5.58 -32.34
CA GLY A 77 -14.78 6.16 -33.41
C GLY A 77 -14.48 5.04 -34.38
N ARG A 78 -15.17 5.07 -35.52
CA ARG A 78 -15.02 4.13 -36.63
C ARG A 78 -13.62 4.36 -37.21
N GLY A 79 -12.76 3.34 -37.18
CA GLY A 79 -11.44 3.37 -37.81
C GLY A 79 -10.29 3.79 -36.89
N ALA A 80 -9.80 2.87 -36.06
CA ALA A 80 -8.40 2.87 -35.61
C ALA A 80 -8.01 1.43 -35.24
N ARG A 81 -7.06 0.90 -36.00
CA ARG A 81 -6.49 -0.44 -35.90
C ARG A 81 -5.79 -0.61 -34.53
N ALA A 82 -6.09 -1.71 -33.84
CA ALA A 82 -5.31 -2.36 -32.78
C ALA A 82 -4.66 -1.48 -31.68
N SER A 83 -5.41 -1.13 -30.62
CA SER A 83 -4.82 -0.87 -29.28
C SER A 83 -5.92 -0.90 -28.20
N ARG A 84 -6.61 -2.05 -28.06
CA ARG A 84 -7.82 -2.17 -27.20
C ARG A 84 -7.88 -3.43 -26.32
N GLU A 85 -6.75 -4.03 -25.98
CA GLU A 85 -6.72 -5.23 -25.12
C GLU A 85 -6.30 -4.93 -23.68
N ARG A 86 -6.56 -3.70 -23.20
CA ARG A 86 -6.18 -3.29 -21.83
C ARG A 86 -7.33 -2.55 -21.17
N GLY A 87 -7.84 -3.12 -20.09
CA GLY A 87 -8.77 -2.48 -19.17
C GLY A 87 -8.01 -1.68 -18.10
N GLN A 88 -8.66 -0.66 -17.55
CA GLN A 88 -8.16 0.08 -16.41
C GLN A 88 -9.26 0.16 -15.36
N VAL A 89 -8.93 -0.26 -14.14
CA VAL A 89 -9.80 -0.17 -12.97
C VAL A 89 -9.15 0.80 -11.99
N LYS A 90 -9.85 1.88 -11.66
CA LYS A 90 -9.43 2.81 -10.62
C LYS A 90 -10.18 2.46 -9.35
N SER A 91 -9.46 2.39 -8.24
CA SER A 91 -10.04 2.30 -6.93
C SER A 91 -9.43 3.33 -5.99
N CYS A 92 -10.23 3.77 -5.03
CA CYS A 92 -9.81 4.71 -4.00
C CYS A 92 -10.28 4.21 -2.65
N GLY A 93 -9.62 4.63 -1.59
CA GLY A 93 -10.01 4.25 -0.25
C GLY A 93 -9.22 4.99 0.81
N ALA A 94 -9.35 4.54 2.04
CA ALA A 94 -8.53 5.00 3.14
C ALA A 94 -7.95 3.79 3.89
N THR A 95 -6.70 3.92 4.31
CA THR A 95 -6.04 2.95 5.19
C THR A 95 -5.81 3.62 6.52
N THR A 96 -6.19 2.93 7.60
CA THR A 96 -5.94 3.34 8.98
C THR A 96 -4.97 2.38 9.61
N LEU A 97 -3.86 2.91 10.12
CA LEU A 97 -2.78 2.15 10.74
C LEU A 97 -2.57 2.62 12.16
N GLN A 98 -2.30 1.69 13.07
CA GLN A 98 -1.91 2.01 14.45
C GLN A 98 -0.42 1.75 14.65
N ILE A 99 0.28 2.76 15.15
CA ILE A 99 1.72 2.71 15.42
C ILE A 99 1.97 1.74 16.58
N SER A 100 2.85 0.78 16.34
CA SER A 100 3.41 -0.12 17.35
C SER A 100 4.90 0.18 17.55
N ARG A 101 5.52 -0.44 18.56
CA ARG A 101 6.97 -0.37 18.70
C ARG A 101 7.70 -0.94 17.48
N THR A 102 7.19 -2.04 16.94
CA THR A 102 7.69 -2.64 15.68
C THR A 102 7.59 -1.67 14.50
N THR A 103 6.57 -0.80 14.47
CA THR A 103 6.47 0.24 13.44
C THR A 103 7.67 1.17 13.52
N ILE A 104 8.02 1.64 14.72
CA ILE A 104 9.17 2.52 14.92
C ILE A 104 10.46 1.78 14.54
N GLU A 105 10.66 0.57 15.06
CA GLU A 105 11.89 -0.21 14.82
C GLU A 105 12.13 -0.52 13.34
N ARG A 106 11.07 -0.72 12.53
CA ARG A 106 11.20 -1.11 11.12
C ARG A 106 10.97 0.02 10.12
N VAL A 107 10.09 0.97 10.42
CA VAL A 107 9.67 2.03 9.48
C VAL A 107 10.29 3.38 9.81
N PHE A 108 10.50 3.67 11.09
CA PHE A 108 11.07 4.94 11.57
C PHE A 108 12.25 4.73 12.53
N PRO A 109 13.26 3.91 12.16
CA PRO A 109 14.30 3.47 13.09
C PRO A 109 15.14 4.64 13.64
N HIS A 110 15.24 5.74 12.89
CA HIS A 110 15.92 6.96 13.31
C HIS A 110 15.30 7.63 14.55
N LEU A 111 14.04 7.35 14.85
CA LEU A 111 13.36 7.87 16.04
C LEU A 111 13.74 7.12 17.32
N LEU A 112 14.39 5.96 17.23
CA LEU A 112 14.74 5.14 18.41
C LEU A 112 15.67 5.86 19.40
N ASN A 113 16.37 6.91 18.96
CA ASN A 113 17.21 7.74 19.84
C ASN A 113 16.41 8.78 20.65
N ASP A 114 15.10 8.93 20.39
CA ASP A 114 14.19 9.87 21.04
C ASP A 114 13.04 9.10 21.71
N GLU A 115 13.36 8.39 22.79
CA GLU A 115 12.39 7.53 23.50
C GLU A 115 11.13 8.29 23.97
N PRO A 116 11.18 9.55 24.45
CA PRO A 116 9.97 10.32 24.76
C PRO A 116 9.04 10.47 23.54
N LEU A 117 9.59 10.77 22.36
CA LEU A 117 8.81 10.82 21.13
C LEU A 117 8.25 9.45 20.77
N VAL A 118 9.08 8.39 20.83
CA VAL A 118 8.63 7.00 20.55
C VAL A 118 7.44 6.61 21.43
N GLN A 119 7.53 6.84 22.74
CA GLN A 119 6.44 6.52 23.67
C GLN A 119 5.19 7.34 23.39
N SER A 120 5.32 8.58 22.93
CA SER A 120 4.17 9.42 22.55
C SER A 120 3.46 8.96 21.27
N LEU A 121 4.16 8.20 20.41
CA LEU A 121 3.66 7.71 19.12
C LEU A 121 2.99 6.34 19.23
N ILE A 122 3.49 5.47 20.10
CA ILE A 122 2.95 4.10 20.26
C ILE A 122 1.46 4.19 20.62
N GLY A 123 0.65 3.42 19.91
CA GLY A 123 -0.80 3.37 20.09
C GLY A 123 -1.58 4.45 19.32
N ARG A 124 -0.94 5.49 18.79
CA ARG A 124 -1.61 6.47 17.91
C ARG A 124 -1.99 5.84 16.57
N THR A 125 -3.06 6.36 15.99
CA THR A 125 -3.54 5.96 14.66
C THR A 125 -3.41 7.09 13.67
N TYR A 126 -3.00 6.78 12.45
CA TYR A 126 -3.03 7.70 11.33
C TYR A 126 -3.81 7.07 10.18
N SER A 127 -4.49 7.91 9.40
CA SER A 127 -5.31 7.49 8.26
C SER A 127 -4.93 8.26 7.02
N PHE A 128 -4.57 7.55 5.95
CA PHE A 128 -4.27 8.16 4.66
C PHE A 128 -5.21 7.65 3.57
N ALA A 129 -5.57 8.54 2.66
CA ALA A 129 -6.28 8.16 1.45
C ALA A 129 -5.31 7.52 0.46
N PHE A 130 -5.79 6.53 -0.28
CA PHE A 130 -5.05 5.93 -1.38
C PHE A 130 -5.86 5.96 -2.67
N THR A 131 -5.14 5.96 -3.78
CA THR A 131 -5.67 5.64 -5.11
C THR A 131 -4.83 4.51 -5.70
N LEU A 132 -5.50 3.44 -6.11
CA LEU A 132 -4.93 2.29 -6.80
C LEU A 132 -5.49 2.24 -8.23
N ILE A 133 -4.62 2.17 -9.22
CA ILE A 133 -4.97 1.93 -10.62
C ILE A 133 -4.46 0.55 -10.97
N ALA A 134 -5.36 -0.36 -11.34
CA ALA A 134 -5.03 -1.69 -11.83
C ALA A 134 -5.22 -1.75 -13.35
N TYR A 135 -4.22 -2.22 -14.08
CA TYR A 135 -4.29 -2.48 -15.50
C TYR A 135 -4.53 -3.96 -15.74
N VAL A 136 -5.60 -4.25 -16.46
CA VAL A 136 -6.13 -5.60 -16.66
C VAL A 136 -5.95 -6.00 -18.11
N ASP A 137 -5.38 -7.18 -18.36
CA ASP A 137 -5.32 -7.76 -19.70
C ASP A 137 -6.73 -8.22 -20.10
N ALA A 138 -7.21 -7.75 -21.25
CA ALA A 138 -8.56 -8.05 -21.69
C ALA A 138 -8.75 -9.51 -22.13
N ARG A 139 -7.67 -10.27 -22.32
CA ARG A 139 -7.71 -11.66 -22.82
C ARG A 139 -7.96 -12.66 -21.71
N ASP A 140 -7.29 -12.49 -20.58
CA ASP A 140 -7.35 -13.42 -19.43
C ASP A 140 -7.92 -12.77 -18.16
N GLY A 141 -8.16 -11.46 -18.17
CA GLY A 141 -8.70 -10.73 -17.02
C GLY A 141 -7.69 -10.50 -15.90
N ARG A 142 -6.40 -10.78 -16.12
CA ARG A 142 -5.38 -10.69 -15.07
C ARG A 142 -4.78 -9.29 -15.00
N ILE A 143 -4.42 -8.89 -13.78
CA ILE A 143 -3.76 -7.62 -13.50
C ILE A 143 -2.27 -7.79 -13.80
N PHE A 144 -1.76 -6.99 -14.74
CA PHE A 144 -0.34 -7.02 -15.13
C PHE A 144 0.45 -5.82 -14.63
N GLN A 145 -0.23 -4.75 -14.21
CA GLN A 145 0.40 -3.57 -13.65
C GLN A 145 -0.52 -2.91 -12.62
N THR A 146 0.08 -2.36 -11.56
CA THR A 146 -0.61 -1.52 -10.58
C THR A 146 0.15 -0.24 -10.31
N GLU A 147 -0.57 0.86 -10.13
CA GLU A 147 -0.01 2.11 -9.67
C GLU A 147 -0.75 2.54 -8.40
N SER A 148 -0.01 2.79 -7.33
CA SER A 148 -0.54 3.29 -6.06
C SER A 148 0.03 4.67 -5.76
N THR A 149 -0.82 5.54 -5.23
CA THR A 149 -0.44 6.83 -4.63
C THR A 149 -1.14 6.97 -3.30
N VAL A 150 -0.39 7.35 -2.27
CA VAL A 150 -0.92 7.64 -0.95
C VAL A 150 -0.46 9.03 -0.49
N ASP A 151 -1.27 9.69 0.33
CA ASP A 151 -0.89 10.95 0.97
C ASP A 151 -0.61 10.74 2.45
N LEU A 152 0.59 10.27 2.72
CA LEU A 152 1.01 9.97 4.09
C LEU A 152 1.48 11.21 4.84
N THR A 153 2.05 12.20 4.15
CA THR A 153 2.51 13.45 4.76
C THR A 153 1.37 14.16 5.46
N SER A 154 0.23 14.34 4.77
CA SER A 154 -0.95 14.95 5.37
C SER A 154 -1.47 14.12 6.54
N ALA A 155 -1.49 12.78 6.42
CA ALA A 155 -1.95 11.90 7.48
C ALA A 155 -1.09 11.95 8.75
N LEU A 156 0.23 12.03 8.62
CA LEU A 156 1.15 12.17 9.74
C LEU A 156 1.05 13.57 10.36
N LEU A 157 0.94 14.62 9.54
CA LEU A 157 0.72 15.98 10.02
C LEU A 157 -0.58 16.08 10.82
N ASP A 158 -1.65 15.47 10.35
CA ASP A 158 -2.94 15.43 11.03
C ASP A 158 -2.86 14.67 12.37
N MET A 159 -2.05 13.59 12.46
CA MET A 159 -1.87 12.83 13.69
C MET A 159 -0.98 13.56 14.71
N LEU A 160 0.07 14.22 14.24
CA LEU A 160 1.08 14.86 15.08
C LEU A 160 0.68 16.27 15.51
N GLN A 161 -0.03 16.99 14.64
CA GLN A 161 -0.32 18.42 14.78
C GLN A 161 0.96 19.27 14.97
N ASP A 162 2.10 18.75 14.51
CA ASP A 162 3.42 19.39 14.58
C ASP A 162 4.18 19.19 13.26
N PRO A 163 4.36 20.24 12.45
CA PRO A 163 5.13 20.18 11.21
C PRO A 163 6.57 19.70 11.41
N PHE A 164 7.24 20.06 12.50
CA PHE A 164 8.63 19.68 12.74
C PHE A 164 8.75 18.19 13.09
N ALA A 165 7.87 17.69 13.96
CA ALA A 165 7.78 16.25 14.24
C ALA A 165 7.40 15.46 12.97
N THR A 166 6.54 16.01 12.12
CA THR A 166 6.12 15.38 10.86
C THR A 166 7.29 15.24 9.89
N VAL A 167 8.05 16.31 9.69
CA VAL A 167 9.27 16.27 8.86
C VAL A 167 10.25 15.28 9.46
N LYS A 168 10.47 15.30 10.78
CA LYS A 168 11.35 14.34 11.47
C LYS A 168 10.90 12.89 11.24
N MET A 169 9.60 12.59 11.23
CA MET A 169 9.11 11.25 10.90
C MET A 169 9.37 10.88 9.44
N LEU A 170 9.20 11.81 8.50
CA LEU A 170 9.31 11.55 7.05
C LEU A 170 10.74 11.45 6.52
N ASP A 171 11.69 12.22 7.08
CA ASP A 171 13.02 12.47 6.50
C ASP A 171 13.88 11.20 6.30
N ALA A 172 13.64 10.16 7.11
CA ALA A 172 14.32 8.87 7.02
C ALA A 172 13.37 7.67 7.14
N ALA A 173 12.09 7.90 6.84
CA ALA A 173 11.12 6.80 6.81
C ALA A 173 11.43 5.84 5.66
N ALA A 174 11.23 4.55 5.92
CA ALA A 174 11.37 3.47 4.95
C ALA A 174 10.25 3.49 3.89
N MET A 175 10.18 4.54 3.07
CA MET A 175 9.07 4.80 2.15
C MET A 175 9.53 5.36 0.81
N THR A 176 8.76 5.05 -0.23
CA THR A 176 8.90 5.61 -1.57
C THR A 176 8.45 7.07 -1.58
N LYS A 177 8.84 7.85 -2.60
CA LYS A 177 8.35 9.22 -2.84
C LYS A 177 6.83 9.32 -3.01
N ARG A 178 6.15 8.18 -3.22
CA ARG A 178 4.69 8.07 -3.37
C ARG A 178 3.99 7.63 -2.07
N GLY A 179 4.76 7.50 -0.98
CA GLY A 179 4.30 7.15 0.37
C GLY A 179 4.06 5.66 0.60
N ASN A 180 4.37 4.78 -0.35
CA ASN A 180 4.32 3.34 -0.14
C ASN A 180 5.52 2.89 0.71
N LEU A 181 5.35 1.92 1.63
CA LEU A 181 6.46 1.33 2.37
C LEU A 181 7.47 0.67 1.42
N LEU A 182 8.76 0.87 1.69
CA LEU A 182 9.84 0.12 1.05
C LEU A 182 9.83 -1.32 1.56
N LEU A 183 10.16 -2.27 0.69
CA LEU A 183 10.35 -3.67 1.10
C LEU A 183 11.63 -3.78 1.94
N MET A 184 11.73 -4.73 2.87
CA MET A 184 12.90 -4.82 3.77
C MET A 184 14.24 -4.92 3.02
N ASP A 185 14.27 -5.60 1.87
CA ASP A 185 15.46 -5.65 1.02
C ASP A 185 15.84 -4.26 0.48
N ASP A 186 14.84 -3.44 0.13
CA ASP A 186 15.03 -2.07 -0.35
C ASP A 186 15.38 -1.10 0.81
N VAL A 187 14.95 -1.40 2.04
CA VAL A 187 15.31 -0.65 3.26
C VAL A 187 16.78 -0.86 3.62
N LEU A 188 17.26 -2.10 3.51
CA LEU A 188 18.68 -2.42 3.73
C LEU A 188 19.56 -1.75 2.68
N GLU A 189 19.20 -1.80 1.40
CA GLU A 189 19.92 -1.10 0.32
C GLU A 189 19.88 0.43 0.49
N ALA A 190 18.74 1.01 0.86
CA ALA A 190 18.61 2.44 1.13
C ALA A 190 19.45 2.89 2.33
N ALA A 191 19.55 2.06 3.37
CA ALA A 191 20.40 2.32 4.54
C ALA A 191 21.90 2.16 4.24
N LEU A 192 22.26 1.26 3.32
CA LEU A 192 23.64 1.07 2.87
C LEU A 192 24.12 2.17 1.91
N CYS A 193 23.21 2.82 1.18
CA CYS A 193 23.54 3.96 0.31
C CYS A 193 23.72 5.30 1.06
N GLN A 194 23.57 5.32 2.39
CA GLN A 194 23.78 6.51 3.23
C GLN A 194 25.17 6.54 3.92
N PHE A 195 26.08 5.65 3.53
CA PHE A 195 27.48 5.60 3.99
C PHE A 195 28.47 5.74 2.84
#